data_AF-A0A6V8R3D2-F1
#
_entry.id   AF-A0A6V8R3D2-F1
#
_cell.length_a   1.000
_cell.length_b   1.000
_cell.length_c   1.000
_cell.angle_alpha   90.00
_cell.angle_beta   90.00
_cell.angle_gamma   90.00
#
_symmetry.space_group_name_H-M   'P 1'
#
loop_
_entity.id
_entity.type
_entity.pdbx_description
1 polymer ?
#
loop_
_entity_poly.entity_id
_entity_poly.type
_entity_poly.pdbx_seq_one_letter_code
_entity_poly.pdbx_strand_id
1 'polypeptide(L)'
;MITQFSRQSHWLAERPNPKYSTLFKWTMKWIPLAMRIYRAKLYWDKEKDFKGFDIETGAEIRNGWSKEAGDYIRANAPAKYRDFLVPKTEIGCKRRVNDTNYLSSLHQGNVNLIYDDPIDEIIATGVRTQSGKIIAAEAIVLANGFETQKPFGSLEIFGEKGASIQDHVS
;
A
#
# COMPACT_ATOMS: atom_id res chain seq x y z
N MET A 1 -23.14 4.65 -6.43
CA MET A 1 -22.08 4.08 -7.31
C MET A 1 -20.75 4.67 -6.86
N ILE A 2 -19.66 3.91 -6.86
CA ILE A 2 -18.32 4.35 -6.43
C ILE A 2 -17.39 4.32 -7.64
N THR A 3 -16.78 5.46 -7.96
CA THR A 3 -15.75 5.56 -8.98
C THR A 3 -14.41 5.84 -8.31
N GLN A 4 -13.44 4.94 -8.52
CA GLN A 4 -12.08 5.10 -8.06
C GLN A 4 -11.21 5.53 -9.24
N PHE A 5 -10.48 6.62 -9.08
CA PHE A 5 -9.40 7.00 -10.00
C PHE A 5 -8.07 6.48 -9.46
N SER A 6 -7.29 5.82 -10.31
CA SER A 6 -5.97 5.31 -9.93
C SER A 6 -4.93 5.61 -11.01
N ARG A 7 -3.89 6.37 -10.64
CA ARG A 7 -2.79 6.70 -11.55
C ARG A 7 -1.77 5.57 -11.68
N GLN A 8 -1.56 4.80 -10.62
CA GLN A 8 -0.55 3.75 -10.57
C GLN A 8 -1.01 2.64 -9.62
N SER A 9 -0.80 1.38 -10.02
CA SER A 9 -1.07 0.23 -9.18
C SER A 9 0.03 0.02 -8.12
N HIS A 10 -0.34 -0.64 -7.02
CA HIS A 10 0.54 -1.00 -5.93
C HIS A 10 0.60 -2.52 -5.82
N TRP A 11 1.74 -3.04 -5.35
CA TRP A 11 1.84 -4.47 -5.05
C TRP A 11 0.91 -4.82 -3.90
N LEU A 12 -0.09 -5.64 -4.19
CA LEU A 12 -1.07 -6.16 -3.24
C LEU A 12 -0.67 -7.58 -2.82
N ALA A 13 -0.69 -7.82 -1.51
CA ALA A 13 -0.45 -9.13 -0.93
C ALA A 13 -1.61 -9.51 0.00
N GLU A 14 -1.79 -10.80 0.25
CA GLU A 14 -2.78 -11.27 1.20
C GLU A 14 -2.55 -10.65 2.59
N ARG A 15 -3.63 -10.27 3.28
CA ARG A 15 -3.59 -9.88 4.69
C ARG A 15 -4.15 -10.99 5.58
N PRO A 16 -3.35 -11.96 6.01
CA PRO A 16 -3.81 -12.91 7.01
C PRO A 16 -4.15 -12.16 8.32
N ASN A 17 -5.42 -12.19 8.71
CA ASN A 17 -5.91 -11.63 9.96
C ASN A 17 -6.58 -12.71 10.81
N PRO A 18 -5.81 -13.66 11.37
CA PRO A 18 -6.36 -14.76 12.13
C PRO A 18 -6.98 -14.28 13.45
N LYS A 19 -8.13 -14.85 13.82
CA LYS A 19 -8.67 -14.69 15.17
C LYS A 19 -7.86 -15.55 16.14
N TYR A 20 -7.16 -14.92 17.07
CA TYR A 20 -6.41 -15.64 18.09
C TYR A 20 -7.34 -16.38 19.05
N SER A 21 -7.13 -17.68 19.18
CA SER A 21 -7.91 -18.55 20.07
C SER A 21 -7.68 -18.20 21.55
N THR A 22 -8.64 -18.57 22.40
CA THR A 22 -8.50 -18.43 23.86
C THR A 22 -7.27 -19.15 24.38
N LEU A 23 -6.98 -20.34 23.84
CA LEU A 23 -5.77 -21.10 24.16
C LEU A 23 -4.50 -20.33 23.80
N PHE A 24 -4.42 -19.78 22.58
CA PHE A 24 -3.25 -18.98 22.18
C PHE A 24 -3.03 -17.80 23.11
N LYS A 25 -4.10 -17.06 23.44
CA LYS A 25 -4.05 -15.93 24.37
C LYS A 25 -3.61 -16.37 25.77
N TRP A 26 -4.13 -17.50 26.25
CA TRP A 26 -3.77 -18.07 27.54
C TRP A 26 -2.28 -18.46 27.58
N THR A 27 -1.80 -19.15 26.55
CA THR A 27 -0.39 -19.54 26.40
C THR A 27 0.53 -18.33 26.44
N MET A 28 0.22 -17.29 25.67
CA MET A 28 1.04 -16.07 25.63
C MET A 28 1.02 -15.30 26.96
N LYS A 29 -0.07 -15.40 27.73
CA LYS A 29 -0.21 -14.72 29.02
C LYS A 29 0.52 -15.45 30.15
N TRP A 30 0.42 -16.78 30.21
CA TRP A 30 0.78 -17.54 31.41
C TRP A 30 2.03 -18.41 31.26
N ILE A 31 2.41 -18.81 30.04
CA ILE A 31 3.62 -19.62 29.85
C ILE A 31 4.84 -18.69 29.77
N PRO A 32 5.81 -18.79 30.70
CA PRO A 32 7.03 -18.01 30.65
C PRO A 32 7.77 -18.22 29.32
N LEU A 33 8.39 -17.16 28.80
CA LEU A 33 9.15 -17.15 27.54
C LEU A 33 8.34 -17.41 26.26
N ALA A 34 7.08 -17.83 26.31
CA ALA A 34 6.28 -18.12 25.10
C ALA A 34 6.20 -16.92 24.13
N MET A 35 5.95 -15.71 24.65
CA MET A 35 5.98 -14.48 23.84
C MET A 35 7.36 -14.18 23.26
N ARG A 36 8.44 -14.47 24.01
CA ARG A 36 9.82 -14.21 23.56
C ARG A 36 10.20 -15.15 22.42
N ILE A 37 9.85 -16.43 22.53
CA ILE A 37 10.07 -17.43 21.48
C ILE A 37 9.24 -17.06 20.24
N TYR A 38 7.96 -16.72 20.42
CA TYR A 38 7.10 -16.31 19.31
C TYR A 38 7.66 -15.07 18.60
N ARG A 39 8.12 -14.07 19.35
CA ARG A 39 8.75 -12.87 18.79
C ARG A 39 10.07 -13.18 18.10
N ALA A 40 10.90 -14.07 18.65
CA ALA A 40 12.14 -14.50 18.03
C ALA A 40 11.89 -15.23 16.70
N LYS A 41 10.86 -16.06 16.64
CA LYS A 41 10.40 -16.69 15.39
C LYS A 41 10.00 -15.64 14.35
N LEU A 42 9.12 -14.70 14.72
CA LEU A 42 8.70 -13.62 13.81
C LEU A 42 9.89 -12.78 13.33
N TYR A 43 10.82 -12.48 14.23
CA TYR A 43 12.05 -11.77 13.88
C TYR A 43 12.86 -12.55 12.85
N TRP A 44 13.11 -13.84 13.09
CA TRP A 44 13.87 -14.68 12.16
C TRP A 44 13.21 -14.82 10.78
N ASP A 45 11.88 -14.95 10.76
CA ASP A 45 11.11 -14.99 9.51
C ASP A 45 11.26 -13.68 8.73
N LYS A 46 11.27 -12.53 9.41
CA LYS A 46 11.45 -11.21 8.78
C LYS A 46 12.90 -10.90 8.42
N GLU A 47 13.86 -11.39 9.19
CA GLU A 47 15.30 -11.25 8.92
C GLU A 47 15.68 -12.02 7.64
N LYS A 48 15.08 -13.18 7.40
CA LYS A 48 15.23 -13.89 6.11
C LYS A 48 14.72 -13.07 4.93
N ASP A 49 13.56 -12.44 5.09
CA ASP A 49 12.99 -11.55 4.07
C ASP A 49 13.91 -10.34 3.82
N PHE A 50 14.67 -9.87 4.82
CA PHE A 50 15.53 -8.69 4.70
C PHE A 50 16.57 -8.82 3.57
N LYS A 51 17.05 -10.04 3.30
CA LYS A 51 17.99 -10.31 2.18
C LYS A 51 17.44 -9.90 0.81
N GLY A 52 16.13 -9.85 0.62
CA GLY A 52 15.53 -9.41 -0.65
C GLY A 52 15.67 -7.90 -0.91
N PHE A 53 16.00 -7.10 0.11
CA PHE A 53 16.25 -5.65 -0.03
C PHE A 53 17.67 -5.32 -0.49
N ASP A 54 18.57 -6.30 -0.47
CA ASP A 54 19.90 -6.12 -1.04
C ASP A 54 19.79 -5.93 -2.56
N ILE A 55 20.33 -4.82 -3.07
CA ILE A 55 20.13 -4.41 -4.47
C ILE A 55 20.78 -5.42 -5.42
N GLU A 56 21.98 -5.90 -5.08
CA GLU A 56 22.81 -6.74 -5.95
C GLU A 56 22.42 -8.21 -5.90
N THR A 57 22.17 -8.75 -4.70
CA THR A 57 21.96 -10.19 -4.48
C THR A 57 20.49 -10.57 -4.28
N GLY A 58 19.63 -9.61 -3.96
CA GLY A 58 18.22 -9.85 -3.64
C GLY A 58 17.28 -10.01 -4.85
N ALA A 59 17.78 -9.92 -6.09
CA ALA A 59 16.95 -9.88 -7.30
C ALA A 59 16.07 -11.13 -7.47
N GLU A 60 16.59 -12.33 -7.23
CA GLU A 60 15.80 -13.57 -7.33
C GLU A 60 14.67 -13.62 -6.30
N ILE A 61 14.93 -13.16 -5.07
CA ILE A 61 13.93 -13.07 -4.00
C ILE A 61 12.82 -12.08 -4.39
N ARG A 62 13.20 -10.89 -4.91
CA ARG A 62 12.24 -9.90 -5.41
C ARG A 62 11.41 -10.43 -6.57
N ASN A 63 12.00 -11.19 -7.48
CA ASN A 63 11.28 -11.84 -8.57
C ASN A 63 10.26 -12.87 -8.05
N GLY A 64 10.65 -13.66 -7.04
CA GLY A 64 9.74 -14.57 -6.35
C GLY A 64 8.53 -13.85 -5.73
N TRP A 65 8.77 -12.77 -4.98
CA TRP A 65 7.69 -11.98 -4.39
C TRP A 65 6.81 -11.28 -5.44
N SER A 66 7.39 -10.80 -6.53
CA SER A 66 6.65 -10.15 -7.63
C SER A 66 5.73 -11.16 -8.32
N LYS A 67 6.22 -12.40 -8.52
CA LYS A 67 5.42 -13.49 -9.05
C LYS A 67 4.27 -13.86 -8.11
N GLU A 68 4.56 -14.07 -6.84
CA GLU A 68 3.55 -14.41 -5.82
C GLU A 68 2.45 -13.34 -5.72
N ALA A 69 2.84 -12.07 -5.59
CA ALA A 69 1.89 -10.96 -5.52
C ALA A 69 1.11 -10.79 -6.84
N GLY A 70 1.78 -10.95 -7.98
CA GLY A 70 1.13 -10.91 -9.29
C GLY A 70 0.11 -12.03 -9.48
N ASP A 71 0.43 -13.25 -9.04
CA ASP A 71 -0.47 -14.41 -9.08
C ASP A 71 -1.67 -14.20 -8.15
N TYR A 72 -1.45 -13.67 -6.94
CA TYR A 72 -2.53 -13.28 -6.03
C TYR A 72 -3.47 -12.25 -6.65
N ILE A 73 -2.92 -11.19 -7.27
CA ILE A 73 -3.73 -10.16 -7.95
C ILE A 73 -4.53 -10.79 -9.10
N ARG A 74 -3.89 -11.59 -9.96
CA ARG A 74 -4.56 -12.23 -11.11
C ARG A 74 -5.67 -13.18 -10.67
N ALA A 75 -5.48 -13.91 -9.58
CA ALA A 75 -6.47 -14.83 -9.04
C ALA A 75 -7.71 -14.10 -8.48
N ASN A 76 -7.51 -12.97 -7.80
CA ASN A 76 -8.56 -12.29 -7.05
C ASN A 76 -9.20 -11.10 -7.79
N ALA A 77 -8.54 -10.50 -8.78
CA ALA A 77 -9.05 -9.33 -9.49
C ALA A 77 -10.01 -9.69 -10.66
N PRO A 78 -10.99 -8.81 -10.96
CA PRO A 78 -11.81 -8.93 -12.18
C PRO A 78 -10.94 -8.87 -13.44
N ALA A 79 -11.29 -9.66 -14.45
CA ALA A 79 -10.50 -9.79 -15.69
C ALA A 79 -10.18 -8.43 -16.34
N LYS A 80 -11.14 -7.51 -16.36
CA LYS A 80 -10.99 -6.16 -16.94
C LYS A 80 -9.92 -5.27 -16.28
N TYR A 81 -9.48 -5.58 -15.06
CA TYR A 81 -8.53 -4.75 -14.31
C TYR A 81 -7.18 -5.42 -14.07
N ARG A 82 -7.01 -6.70 -14.44
CA ARG A 82 -5.80 -7.49 -14.12
C ARG A 82 -4.52 -6.84 -14.64
N ASP A 83 -4.55 -6.40 -15.90
CA ASP A 83 -3.35 -5.86 -16.57
C ASP A 83 -2.87 -4.54 -15.95
N PHE A 84 -3.80 -3.73 -15.44
CA PHE A 84 -3.45 -2.51 -14.72
C PHE A 84 -3.02 -2.79 -13.28
N LEU A 85 -3.75 -3.66 -12.57
CA LEU A 85 -3.54 -3.92 -11.15
C LEU A 85 -2.22 -4.63 -10.85
N VAL A 86 -1.69 -5.43 -11.78
CA VAL A 86 -0.35 -6.01 -11.67
C VAL A 86 0.69 -4.91 -11.97
N PRO A 87 1.46 -4.43 -10.98
CA PRO A 87 2.40 -3.34 -11.19
C PRO A 87 3.60 -3.75 -12.05
N LYS A 88 4.14 -2.78 -12.79
CA LYS A 88 5.40 -2.93 -13.55
C LYS A 88 6.64 -2.47 -12.76
N THR A 89 6.43 -1.87 -11.60
CA THR A 89 7.52 -1.41 -10.72
C THR A 89 8.12 -2.58 -9.96
N GLU A 90 9.41 -2.52 -9.66
CA GLU A 90 10.04 -3.51 -8.78
C GLU A 90 9.36 -3.54 -7.41
N ILE A 91 9.16 -4.76 -6.90
CA ILE A 91 8.59 -4.96 -5.57
C ILE A 91 9.62 -4.54 -4.51
N GLY A 92 9.18 -3.75 -3.53
CA GLY A 92 10.05 -3.20 -2.49
C GLY A 92 10.42 -1.72 -2.68
N CYS A 93 10.36 -1.15 -3.89
CA CYS A 93 10.56 0.29 -4.11
C CYS A 93 9.48 1.16 -3.44
N LYS A 94 8.28 0.60 -3.29
CA LYS A 94 7.20 1.16 -2.47
C LYS A 94 6.75 0.10 -1.47
N ARG A 95 6.25 0.55 -0.32
CA ARG A 95 5.69 -0.35 0.69
C ARG A 95 4.52 -1.14 0.09
N ARG A 96 4.57 -2.47 0.18
CA ARG A 96 3.48 -3.36 -0.24
C ARG A 96 2.21 -3.06 0.55
N VAL A 97 1.07 -3.15 -0.14
CA VAL A 97 -0.25 -2.97 0.45
C VAL A 97 -0.83 -4.35 0.78
N ASN A 98 -1.29 -4.52 2.01
CA ASN A 98 -1.97 -5.75 2.41
C ASN A 98 -3.45 -5.62 2.06
N ASP A 99 -3.95 -6.51 1.22
CA ASP A 99 -5.31 -6.51 0.70
C ASP A 99 -6.34 -6.74 1.82
N THR A 100 -7.27 -5.80 1.96
CA THR A 100 -8.40 -5.88 2.90
C THR A 100 -9.71 -6.01 2.13
N ASN A 101 -9.81 -7.05 1.30
CA ASN A 101 -10.92 -7.28 0.37
C ASN A 101 -11.08 -6.20 -0.72
N TYR A 102 -10.01 -5.48 -1.04
CA TYR A 102 -10.00 -4.48 -2.12
C TYR A 102 -10.19 -5.14 -3.48
N LEU A 103 -9.44 -6.21 -3.78
CA LEU A 103 -9.58 -6.90 -5.07
C LEU A 103 -10.99 -7.50 -5.24
N SER A 104 -11.57 -8.01 -4.15
CA SER A 104 -12.93 -8.52 -4.13
C SER A 104 -13.97 -7.42 -4.37
N SER A 105 -13.78 -6.22 -3.82
CA SER A 105 -14.74 -5.12 -4.00
C SER A 105 -14.84 -4.64 -5.45
N LEU A 106 -13.78 -4.81 -6.25
CA LEU A 106 -13.78 -4.45 -7.67
C LEU A 106 -14.71 -5.32 -8.54
N HIS A 107 -15.19 -6.46 -8.02
CA HIS A 107 -16.22 -7.28 -8.70
C HIS A 107 -17.64 -6.74 -8.52
N GLN A 108 -17.86 -5.82 -7.58
CA GLN A 108 -19.20 -5.30 -7.34
C GLN A 108 -19.67 -4.42 -8.51
N GLY A 109 -20.92 -4.61 -8.95
CA GLY A 109 -21.48 -3.89 -10.10
C GLY A 109 -21.62 -2.37 -9.90
N ASN A 110 -21.50 -1.90 -8.65
CA ASN A 110 -21.53 -0.49 -8.28
C ASN A 110 -20.12 0.13 -8.11
N VAL A 111 -19.04 -0.60 -8.43
CA VAL A 111 -17.65 -0.13 -8.34
C VAL A 111 -17.03 -0.04 -9.73
N ASN A 112 -16.47 1.12 -10.05
CA ASN A 112 -15.73 1.35 -11.29
C ASN A 112 -14.33 1.90 -10.99
N LEU A 113 -13.31 1.23 -11.50
CA LEU A 113 -11.92 1.69 -11.47
C LEU A 113 -11.57 2.33 -12.82
N ILE A 114 -11.19 3.61 -12.79
CA ILE A 114 -10.69 4.37 -13.94
C ILE A 114 -9.19 4.56 -13.76
N TYR A 115 -8.42 4.08 -14.74
CA TYR A 115 -6.95 4.12 -14.72
C TYR A 115 -6.33 4.60 -16.05
N ASP A 116 -7.14 4.65 -17.10
CA ASP A 116 -6.79 4.96 -18.48
C ASP A 116 -7.28 6.35 -18.92
N ASP A 117 -8.10 7.02 -18.11
CA ASP A 117 -8.63 8.36 -18.37
C ASP A 117 -8.37 9.27 -17.16
N PRO A 118 -7.25 10.02 -17.14
CA PRO A 118 -6.86 10.87 -16.02
C PRO A 118 -7.88 11.97 -15.71
N ILE A 119 -7.85 12.46 -14.47
CA ILE A 119 -8.63 13.61 -14.05
C ILE A 119 -8.05 14.88 -14.68
N ASP A 120 -8.93 15.72 -15.24
CA ASP A 120 -8.61 17.05 -15.74
C ASP A 120 -8.90 18.10 -14.65
N GLU A 121 -10.16 18.20 -14.22
CA GLU A 121 -10.57 19.12 -13.16
C GLU A 121 -11.75 18.60 -12.32
N ILE A 122 -11.89 19.15 -11.12
CA ILE A 122 -13.10 18.98 -10.29
C ILE A 122 -14.05 20.12 -10.64
N ILE A 123 -15.28 19.78 -11.01
CA ILE A 123 -16.35 20.73 -11.33
C ILE A 123 -17.48 20.64 -10.31
N ALA A 124 -18.39 21.61 -10.32
CA ALA A 124 -19.48 21.69 -9.35
C ALA A 124 -20.36 20.41 -9.25
N THR A 125 -20.47 19.64 -10.33
CA THR A 125 -21.29 18.42 -10.41
C THR A 125 -20.49 17.12 -10.27
N GLY A 126 -19.17 17.17 -10.15
CA GLY A 126 -18.32 15.98 -10.04
C GLY A 126 -16.91 16.18 -10.61
N VAL A 127 -16.43 15.20 -11.38
CA VAL A 127 -15.07 15.17 -11.92
C VAL A 127 -15.09 15.10 -13.43
N ARG A 128 -14.36 16.00 -14.10
CA ARG A 128 -14.10 15.93 -15.54
C ARG A 128 -12.80 15.19 -15.78
N THR A 129 -12.81 14.25 -16.72
CA THR A 129 -11.61 13.54 -17.17
C THR A 129 -11.03 14.17 -18.43
N GLN A 130 -9.79 13.81 -18.79
CA GLN A 130 -9.11 14.35 -19.97
C GLN A 130 -9.81 14.00 -21.29
N SER A 131 -10.54 12.87 -21.36
CA SER A 131 -11.39 12.56 -22.52
C SER A 131 -12.64 13.43 -22.64
N GLY A 132 -12.90 14.32 -21.67
CA GLY A 132 -14.08 15.17 -21.60
C GLY A 132 -15.29 14.54 -20.92
N LYS A 133 -15.18 13.30 -20.41
CA LYS A 133 -16.29 12.66 -19.67
C LYS A 133 -16.49 13.34 -18.32
N ILE A 134 -17.76 13.45 -17.93
CA ILE A 134 -18.16 13.95 -16.61
C ILE A 134 -18.63 12.77 -15.77
N ILE A 135 -17.92 12.53 -14.68
CA ILE A 135 -18.32 11.58 -13.65
C ILE A 135 -19.02 12.37 -12.54
N ALA A 136 -20.35 12.28 -12.50
CA ALA A 136 -21.14 12.91 -11.45
C ALA A 136 -20.78 12.34 -10.08
N ALA A 137 -20.60 13.20 -9.09
CA ALA A 137 -20.24 12.79 -7.73
C ALA A 137 -20.91 13.70 -6.70
N GLU A 138 -21.53 13.09 -5.70
CA GLU A 138 -22.10 13.78 -4.54
C GLU A 138 -21.04 14.03 -3.45
N ALA A 139 -19.99 13.20 -3.43
CA ALA A 139 -18.86 13.32 -2.53
C ALA A 139 -17.57 12.89 -3.23
N ILE A 140 -16.48 13.60 -2.94
CA ILE A 140 -15.13 13.30 -3.44
C ILE A 140 -14.22 13.02 -2.25
N VAL A 141 -13.56 11.86 -2.27
CA VAL A 141 -12.60 11.45 -1.23
C VAL A 141 -11.20 11.53 -1.80
N LEU A 142 -10.36 12.41 -1.22
CA LEU A 142 -8.97 12.57 -1.63
C LEU A 142 -8.06 11.59 -0.86
N ALA A 143 -7.69 10.51 -1.53
CA ALA A 143 -6.75 9.51 -1.03
C ALA A 143 -5.38 9.62 -1.72
N ASN A 144 -4.83 10.85 -1.80
CA ASN A 144 -3.62 11.18 -2.57
C ASN A 144 -2.29 11.08 -1.79
N GLY A 145 -2.30 10.57 -0.56
CA GLY A 145 -1.10 10.29 0.23
C GLY A 145 -0.66 11.46 1.12
N PHE A 146 0.63 11.51 1.45
CA PHE A 146 1.22 12.46 2.40
C PHE A 146 2.57 12.99 1.89
N GLU A 147 2.93 14.22 2.26
CA GLU A 147 4.28 14.76 2.02
C GLU A 147 5.25 14.22 3.08
N THR A 148 6.17 13.33 2.67
CA THR A 148 7.10 12.65 3.60
C THR A 148 8.49 13.28 3.65
N GLN A 149 8.83 14.17 2.72
CA GLN A 149 10.16 14.78 2.61
C GLN A 149 10.32 16.07 3.44
N LYS A 150 9.25 16.56 4.06
CA LYS A 150 9.29 17.71 4.99
C LYS A 150 8.85 17.25 6.38
N PRO A 151 9.74 16.62 7.17
CA PRO A 151 9.38 16.06 8.48
C PRO A 151 8.83 17.11 9.45
N PHE A 152 9.17 18.39 9.26
CA PHE A 152 8.72 19.51 10.08
C PHE A 152 7.62 20.36 9.44
N GLY A 153 7.14 20.00 8.23
CA GLY A 153 6.07 20.75 7.54
C GLY A 153 6.39 22.24 7.42
N SER A 154 5.54 23.09 8.00
CA SER A 154 5.68 24.54 8.07
C SER A 154 6.30 25.05 9.38
N LEU A 155 6.83 24.16 10.23
CA LEU A 155 7.43 24.55 11.50
C LEU A 155 8.82 25.15 11.26
N GLU A 156 9.02 26.36 11.74
CA GLU A 156 10.33 27.01 11.75
C GLU A 156 11.04 26.68 13.08
N ILE A 157 12.09 25.84 13.00
CA ILE A 157 12.88 25.45 14.17
C ILE A 157 14.27 26.07 14.03
N PHE A 158 14.64 26.87 15.03
CA PHE A 158 15.95 27.50 15.12
C PHE A 158 16.74 26.87 16.28
N GLY A 159 17.95 26.40 15.98
CA GLY A 159 18.91 25.91 16.96
C GLY A 159 19.70 27.04 17.63
N GLU A 160 20.72 26.66 18.40
CA GLU A 160 21.63 27.62 19.02
C GLU A 160 22.31 28.49 17.94
N LYS A 161 22.43 29.80 18.19
CA LYS A 161 22.90 30.83 17.23
C LYS A 161 21.98 31.11 16.03
N GLY A 162 20.72 30.66 16.07
CA GLY A 162 19.72 30.99 15.05
C GLY A 162 19.83 30.18 13.76
N ALA A 163 20.60 29.09 13.76
CA ALA A 163 20.69 28.18 12.62
C ALA A 163 19.35 27.45 12.41
N SER A 164 18.81 27.50 11.20
CA SER A 164 17.57 26.78 10.87
C SER A 164 17.85 25.30 10.71
N ILE A 165 16.95 24.45 11.22
CA ILE A 165 17.02 23.00 10.97
C ILE A 165 16.87 22.67 9.48
N GLN A 166 16.22 23.54 8.70
CA GLN A 166 15.99 23.33 7.27
C GLN A 166 17.31 23.40 6.47
N ASP A 167 18.27 24.21 6.92
CA ASP A 167 19.59 24.37 6.30
C ASP A 167 20.49 23.13 6.50
N HIS A 168 20.13 22.22 7.41
CA HIS A 168 20.90 21.02 7.74
C HIS A 168 20.30 19.71 7.21
N VAL A 169 19.07 19.74 6.69
CA VAL A 169 18.32 18.55 6.24
C VAL A 169 17.99 18.63 4.74
N SER A 170 18.67 19.54 4.00
CA SER A 170 18.57 19.69 2.55
C SER A 170 19.49 18.72 1.80
#